data_AF-A0A6U5GHA0-F1
#
_entry.id   AF-A0A6U5GHA0-F1
#
_cell.length_a   1.000
_cell.length_b   1.000
_cell.length_c   1.000
_cell.angle_alpha   90.00
_cell.angle_beta   90.00
_cell.angle_gamma   90.00
#
_symmetry.space_group_name_H-M   'P 1'
#
loop_
_entity.id
_entity.type
_entity.pdbx_description
1 polymer ?
#
loop_
_entity_poly.entity_id
_entity_poly.type
_entity_poly.pdbx_seq_one_letter_code
_entity_poly.pdbx_strand_id
1 'polypeptide(L)'
;LEVSLEELYQGLTKRIVVDNHGSRKEVEVHGPRGTTEGEGIVLSGEMDFVEGQPPADLMFLISERRHPVFTRRNHDLAMEMEISLREALCGIDTRTIKTLDGRMIAVSTAKLNSPIRTGDVYVLRSEGMPKRDQEGEHGDLYIQLQVAMPSSTGRLSDDEKHQLSILLGKMEGLDDPRKSSSEQPREISKSSVSNFGRASGSIPRSAQFQNNQEDSFSSSRSFFYSSAGARQGQDNVQCKQM
;
A
#
# COMPACT_ATOMS: atom_id res chain seq x y z
N LEU A 1 -19.32 -12.78 -3.01
CA LEU A 1 -19.66 -12.50 -1.59
C LEU A 1 -18.61 -11.55 -1.05
N GLU A 2 -18.98 -10.28 -0.84
CA GLU A 2 -18.05 -9.31 -0.26
C GLU A 2 -17.90 -9.53 1.25
N VAL A 3 -16.67 -9.57 1.74
CA VAL A 3 -16.32 -9.91 3.12
C VAL A 3 -15.18 -9.00 3.61
N SER A 4 -15.22 -8.59 4.87
CA SER A 4 -14.14 -7.79 5.48
C SER A 4 -12.97 -8.65 5.98
N LEU A 5 -11.81 -8.04 6.20
CA LEU A 5 -10.65 -8.75 6.76
C LEU A 5 -10.91 -9.34 8.14
N GLU A 6 -11.68 -8.66 8.98
CA GLU A 6 -12.05 -9.11 10.32
C GLU A 6 -12.93 -10.37 10.26
N GLU A 7 -13.90 -10.40 9.33
CA GLU A 7 -14.74 -11.58 9.08
C GLU A 7 -13.88 -12.76 8.60
N LEU A 8 -12.91 -12.53 7.70
CA LEU A 8 -11.98 -13.57 7.25
C LEU A 8 -11.01 -14.03 8.34
N TYR A 9 -10.68 -13.15 9.30
CA TYR A 9 -9.80 -13.46 10.43
C TYR A 9 -10.50 -14.34 11.47
N GLN A 10 -11.75 -14.00 11.85
CA GLN A 10 -12.49 -14.71 12.89
C GLN A 10 -13.22 -15.96 12.37
N GLY A 11 -13.53 -15.99 11.07
CA GLY A 11 -14.38 -17.00 10.45
C GLY A 11 -15.66 -16.35 9.93
N LEU A 12 -16.02 -16.72 8.71
CA LEU A 12 -17.16 -16.14 8.01
C LEU A 12 -18.44 -16.89 8.37
N THR A 13 -19.45 -16.18 8.84
CA THR A 13 -20.82 -16.68 8.91
C THR A 13 -21.75 -15.58 8.42
N LYS A 14 -22.32 -15.76 7.23
CA LYS A 14 -23.09 -14.70 6.56
C LYS A 14 -24.39 -15.24 6.02
N ARG A 15 -25.50 -14.62 6.43
CA ARG A 15 -26.84 -14.92 5.91
C ARG A 15 -27.12 -14.05 4.71
N ILE A 16 -27.53 -14.68 3.62
CA ILE A 16 -27.77 -14.04 2.33
C ILE A 16 -29.12 -14.52 1.82
N VAL A 17 -29.92 -13.59 1.33
CA VAL A 17 -31.14 -13.93 0.59
C VAL A 17 -30.77 -14.06 -0.88
N VAL A 18 -30.98 -15.24 -1.45
CA VAL A 18 -30.77 -15.55 -2.87
C VAL A 18 -32.14 -15.62 -3.54
N ASP A 19 -32.27 -14.94 -4.67
CA ASP A 19 -33.43 -15.08 -5.55
C ASP A 19 -33.24 -16.35 -6.40
N ASN A 20 -34.18 -17.28 -6.32
CA ASN A 20 -34.16 -18.59 -6.96
C ASN A 20 -35.50 -18.83 -7.65
N HIS A 21 -35.55 -18.74 -8.97
CA HIS A 21 -36.77 -18.94 -9.78
C HIS A 21 -38.04 -18.20 -9.28
N GLY A 22 -37.89 -16.99 -8.72
CA GLY A 22 -39.00 -16.18 -8.19
C GLY A 22 -39.34 -16.46 -6.73
N SER A 23 -38.70 -17.43 -6.09
CA SER A 23 -38.67 -17.63 -4.65
C SER A 23 -37.46 -16.92 -4.04
N ARG A 24 -37.62 -16.34 -2.85
CA ARG A 24 -36.52 -15.79 -2.05
C ARG A 24 -36.18 -16.77 -0.96
N LYS A 25 -34.94 -17.24 -0.96
CA LYS A 25 -34.45 -18.21 0.04
C LYS A 25 -33.29 -17.60 0.81
N GLU A 26 -33.37 -17.68 2.13
CA GLU A 26 -32.27 -17.31 3.01
C GLU A 26 -31.32 -18.51 3.15
N VAL A 27 -30.04 -18.29 2.86
CA VAL A 27 -28.98 -19.29 3.01
C VAL A 27 -27.88 -18.76 3.91
N GLU A 28 -27.31 -19.65 4.73
CA GLU A 28 -26.21 -19.32 5.62
C GLU A 28 -24.89 -19.85 5.02
N VAL A 29 -23.98 -18.93 4.72
CA VAL A 29 -22.66 -19.24 4.16
C VAL A 29 -21.65 -19.27 5.30
N HIS A 30 -21.05 -20.44 5.52
CA HIS A 30 -19.97 -20.62 6.48
C HIS A 30 -18.63 -20.78 5.77
N GLY A 31 -17.63 -20.01 6.19
CA GLY A 31 -16.26 -20.10 5.69
C GLY A 31 -15.25 -20.19 6.84
N PRO A 32 -14.26 -21.07 6.77
CA PRO A 32 -13.25 -21.20 7.83
C PRO A 32 -12.42 -19.92 7.98
N ARG A 33 -11.84 -19.71 9.17
CA ARG A 33 -10.85 -18.66 9.39
C ARG A 33 -9.70 -18.78 8.39
N GLY A 34 -9.22 -17.64 7.89
CA GLY A 34 -8.13 -17.59 6.91
C GLY A 34 -8.55 -17.84 5.46
N THR A 35 -9.86 -17.96 5.17
CA THR A 35 -10.40 -18.05 3.80
C THR A 35 -9.78 -16.99 2.89
N THR A 36 -9.43 -17.38 1.67
CA THR A 36 -8.70 -16.53 0.72
C THR A 36 -9.62 -15.83 -0.27
N GLU A 37 -9.17 -14.72 -0.84
CA GLU A 37 -9.88 -14.05 -1.92
C GLU A 37 -9.96 -14.97 -3.15
N GLY A 38 -11.13 -15.03 -3.79
CA GLY A 38 -11.37 -15.92 -4.93
C GLY A 38 -11.68 -17.38 -4.53
N GLU A 39 -11.70 -17.72 -3.24
CA GLU A 39 -12.13 -19.03 -2.79
C GLU A 39 -13.65 -19.19 -2.97
N GLY A 40 -14.08 -20.33 -3.51
CA GLY A 40 -15.49 -20.64 -3.73
C GLY A 40 -16.06 -21.46 -2.57
N ILE A 41 -17.09 -20.95 -1.91
CA ILE A 41 -17.87 -21.71 -0.92
C ILE A 41 -19.07 -22.32 -1.62
N VAL A 42 -19.12 -23.65 -1.66
CA VAL A 42 -20.19 -24.41 -2.32
C VAL A 42 -21.22 -24.84 -1.27
N LEU A 43 -22.49 -24.49 -1.49
CA LEU A 43 -23.63 -25.00 -0.75
C LEU A 43 -24.37 -26.00 -1.64
N SER A 44 -24.25 -27.28 -1.32
CA SER A 44 -24.79 -28.34 -2.16
C SER A 44 -26.31 -28.46 -2.06
N GLY A 45 -26.95 -28.55 -3.22
CA GLY A 45 -28.40 -28.74 -3.33
C GLY A 45 -29.28 -27.58 -2.83
N GLU A 46 -28.73 -26.37 -2.74
CA GLU A 46 -29.48 -25.20 -2.28
C GLU A 46 -30.32 -24.51 -3.37
N MET A 47 -30.11 -24.86 -4.64
CA MET A 47 -30.92 -24.38 -5.78
C MET A 47 -32.28 -25.08 -5.88
N ASP A 48 -33.23 -24.46 -6.58
CA ASP A 48 -34.58 -24.99 -6.68
C ASP A 48 -34.62 -26.25 -7.53
N PHE A 49 -35.48 -27.17 -7.12
CA PHE A 49 -35.74 -28.42 -7.80
C PHE A 49 -36.56 -28.18 -9.06
N VAL A 50 -36.12 -28.76 -10.18
CA VAL A 50 -36.94 -28.94 -11.39
C VAL A 50 -37.38 -30.39 -11.43
N GLU A 51 -38.66 -30.64 -11.72
CA GLU A 51 -39.22 -32.00 -11.78
C GLU A 51 -38.34 -32.93 -12.65
N GLY A 52 -37.81 -33.98 -12.03
CA GLY A 52 -36.97 -34.99 -12.70
C GLY A 52 -35.46 -34.75 -12.62
N GLN A 53 -34.97 -33.69 -11.95
CA GLN A 53 -33.54 -33.43 -11.76
C GLN A 53 -33.16 -33.19 -10.29
N PRO A 54 -31.95 -33.58 -9.84
CA PRO A 54 -31.47 -33.25 -8.51
C PRO A 54 -31.26 -31.72 -8.36
N PRO A 55 -31.42 -31.16 -7.14
CA PRO A 55 -31.10 -29.76 -6.86
C PRO A 55 -29.65 -29.42 -7.23
N ALA A 56 -29.43 -28.24 -7.81
CA ALA A 56 -28.10 -27.76 -8.16
C ALA A 56 -27.40 -27.06 -6.97
N ASP A 57 -26.09 -26.88 -7.10
CA ASP A 57 -25.25 -26.27 -6.07
C ASP A 57 -25.15 -24.75 -6.24
N LEU A 58 -25.11 -24.04 -5.11
CA LEU A 58 -24.79 -22.61 -5.07
C LEU A 58 -23.32 -22.40 -4.75
N MET A 59 -22.58 -21.68 -5.60
CA MET A 59 -21.18 -21.33 -5.34
C MET A 59 -21.02 -19.84 -5.09
N PHE A 60 -20.54 -19.48 -3.90
CA PHE A 60 -20.20 -18.12 -3.52
C PHE A 60 -18.70 -17.88 -3.65
N LEU A 61 -18.30 -17.03 -4.59
CA LEU A 61 -16.92 -16.57 -4.69
C LEU A 61 -16.65 -15.49 -3.65
N ILE A 62 -15.64 -15.66 -2.79
CA ILE A 62 -15.24 -14.65 -1.81
C ILE A 62 -14.55 -13.48 -2.51
N SER A 63 -14.99 -12.27 -2.19
CA SER A 63 -14.38 -11.00 -2.62
C SER A 63 -13.99 -10.23 -1.37
N GLU A 64 -12.70 -9.93 -1.22
CA GLU A 64 -12.17 -9.23 -0.05
C GLU A 64 -12.40 -7.72 -0.17
N ARG A 65 -13.02 -7.11 0.84
CA ARG A 65 -13.18 -5.67 0.90
C ARG A 65 -11.88 -5.02 1.35
N ARG A 66 -11.44 -3.99 0.61
CA ARG A 66 -10.29 -3.17 0.99
C ARG A 66 -10.44 -2.63 2.42
N HIS A 67 -9.45 -2.90 3.26
CA HIS A 67 -9.39 -2.40 4.63
C HIS A 67 -8.60 -1.08 4.68
N PRO A 68 -8.97 -0.10 5.54
CA PRO A 68 -8.33 1.21 5.57
C PRO A 68 -6.88 1.20 6.10
N VAL A 69 -6.52 0.24 6.95
CA VAL A 69 -5.21 0.19 7.63
C VAL A 69 -4.33 -0.96 7.13
N PHE A 70 -4.95 -2.07 6.73
CA PHE A 70 -4.25 -3.33 6.48
C PHE A 70 -4.43 -3.71 5.02
N THR A 71 -3.37 -4.19 4.40
CA THR A 71 -3.39 -4.79 3.08
C THR A 71 -2.95 -6.23 3.23
N ARG A 72 -3.81 -7.18 2.86
CA ARG A 72 -3.48 -8.61 2.94
C ARG A 72 -2.72 -9.06 1.71
N ARG A 73 -1.74 -9.92 1.91
CA ARG A 73 -1.10 -10.71 0.86
C ARG A 73 -0.90 -12.13 1.36
N ASN A 74 -1.69 -13.07 0.82
CA ASN A 74 -1.75 -14.45 1.30
C ASN A 74 -2.12 -14.50 2.80
N HIS A 75 -1.21 -14.98 3.65
CA HIS A 75 -1.39 -15.02 5.10
C HIS A 75 -0.78 -13.81 5.81
N ASP A 76 -0.03 -12.98 5.11
CA ASP A 76 0.65 -11.83 5.70
C ASP A 76 -0.21 -10.57 5.58
N LEU A 77 -0.01 -9.66 6.52
CA LEU A 77 -0.62 -8.34 6.53
C LEU A 77 0.47 -7.28 6.36
N ALA A 78 0.16 -6.21 5.65
CA ALA A 78 1.00 -5.03 5.55
C ALA A 78 0.22 -3.81 6.05
N MET A 79 0.89 -2.92 6.77
CA MET A 79 0.35 -1.62 7.15
C MET A 79 1.41 -0.52 7.01
N GLU A 80 0.94 0.70 6.82
CA GLU A 80 1.77 1.89 6.80
C GLU A 80 1.61 2.63 8.13
N MET A 81 2.73 3.02 8.74
CA MET A 81 2.75 3.74 10.01
C MET A 81 3.56 5.01 9.88
N GLU A 82 2.89 6.14 10.05
CA GLU A 82 3.53 7.45 10.11
C GLU A 82 4.20 7.66 11.48
N ILE A 83 5.46 8.08 11.45
CA ILE A 83 6.28 8.39 12.60
C ILE A 83 6.89 9.78 12.46
N SER A 84 7.11 10.47 13.57
CA SER A 84 7.78 11.77 13.58
C SER A 84 9.27 11.65 13.29
N LEU A 85 9.88 12.74 12.79
CA LEU A 85 11.35 12.82 12.65
C LEU A 85 12.09 12.52 13.97
N ARG A 86 11.51 12.92 15.12
CA ARG A 86 12.07 12.60 16.44
C ARG A 86 12.10 11.10 16.68
N GLU A 87 10.99 10.41 16.45
CA GLU A 87 10.90 8.95 16.61
C GLU A 87 11.79 8.21 15.60
N ALA A 88 11.97 8.76 14.40
CA ALA A 88 12.85 8.18 13.40
C ALA A 88 14.33 8.24 13.84
N LEU A 89 14.76 9.33 14.51
CA LEU A 89 16.14 9.51 14.95
C LEU A 89 16.43 8.88 16.32
N CYS A 90 15.47 8.95 17.26
CA CYS A 90 15.64 8.50 18.63
C CYS A 90 15.04 7.11 18.91
N GLY A 91 14.30 6.54 17.94
CA GLY A 91 13.52 5.34 18.13
C GLY A 91 12.12 5.62 18.69
N ILE A 92 11.27 4.61 18.57
CA ILE A 92 9.89 4.61 19.07
C ILE A 92 9.90 3.95 20.46
N ASP A 93 9.58 4.71 21.49
CA ASP A 93 9.51 4.19 22.87
C ASP A 93 8.43 3.12 23.00
N THR A 94 7.18 3.49 22.72
CA THR A 94 6.04 2.58 22.71
C THR A 94 4.96 3.13 21.78
N ARG A 95 4.55 2.33 20.81
CA ARG A 95 3.42 2.62 19.92
C ARG A 95 2.45 1.46 19.96
N THR A 96 1.16 1.75 20.04
CA THR A 96 0.12 0.72 20.11
C THR A 96 -0.54 0.52 18.75
N ILE A 97 -0.65 -0.73 18.33
CA ILE A 97 -1.28 -1.14 17.08
C ILE A 97 -2.52 -1.95 17.44
N LYS A 98 -3.67 -1.60 16.84
CA LYS A 98 -4.90 -2.37 16.98
C LYS A 98 -4.94 -3.45 15.90
N THR A 99 -5.00 -4.71 16.30
CA THR A 99 -5.09 -5.88 15.41
C THR A 99 -6.53 -6.16 14.98
N LEU A 100 -6.72 -7.06 14.01
CA LEU A 100 -8.03 -7.44 13.46
C LEU A 100 -8.96 -8.13 14.47
N ASP A 101 -8.42 -8.72 15.52
CA ASP A 101 -9.17 -9.31 16.65
C ASP A 101 -9.46 -8.30 17.77
N GLY A 102 -9.03 -7.04 17.61
CA GLY A 102 -9.25 -5.97 18.58
C GLY A 102 -8.23 -5.93 19.72
N ARG A 103 -7.21 -6.80 19.75
CA ARG A 103 -6.10 -6.67 20.70
C ARG A 103 -5.28 -5.41 20.39
N MET A 104 -4.57 -4.92 21.42
CA MET A 104 -3.63 -3.81 21.30
C MET A 104 -2.22 -4.34 21.52
N ILE A 105 -1.36 -4.23 20.51
CA ILE A 105 0.03 -4.68 20.58
C ILE A 105 0.93 -3.46 20.72
N ALA A 106 1.79 -3.48 21.75
CA ALA A 106 2.80 -2.45 21.95
C ALA A 106 4.08 -2.82 21.19
N VAL A 107 4.53 -1.93 20.31
CA VAL A 107 5.79 -2.05 19.57
C VAL A 107 6.78 -0.97 20.00
N SER A 108 8.07 -1.32 20.00
CA SER A 108 9.16 -0.43 20.36
C SER A 108 10.35 -0.66 19.44
N THR A 109 10.95 0.44 18.97
CA THR A 109 12.21 0.44 18.24
C THR A 109 13.32 1.16 19.00
N ALA A 110 13.07 1.62 20.24
CA ALA A 110 14.03 2.37 21.05
C ALA A 110 15.35 1.62 21.34
N LYS A 111 15.35 0.28 21.24
CA LYS A 111 16.56 -0.54 21.38
C LYS A 111 17.41 -0.62 20.11
N LEU A 112 16.88 -0.17 18.96
CA LEU A 112 17.65 -0.08 17.73
C LEU A 112 18.50 1.19 17.79
N ASN A 113 19.82 1.03 17.78
CA ASN A 113 20.78 2.14 17.78
C ASN A 113 20.93 2.81 16.41
N SER A 114 20.03 2.53 15.46
CA SER A 114 20.09 3.00 14.09
C SER A 114 18.89 3.90 13.77
N PRO A 115 19.10 5.02 13.05
CA PRO A 115 17.99 5.85 12.60
C PRO A 115 17.12 5.11 11.60
N ILE A 116 15.82 5.34 11.70
CA ILE A 116 14.79 4.79 10.82
C ILE A 116 14.68 5.67 9.58
N ARG A 117 14.67 5.06 8.40
CA ARG A 117 14.45 5.74 7.13
C ARG A 117 13.00 5.58 6.69
N THR A 118 12.51 6.56 5.94
CA THR A 118 11.24 6.41 5.22
C THR A 118 11.33 5.19 4.30
N GLY A 119 10.32 4.32 4.39
CA GLY A 119 10.22 3.10 3.61
C GLY A 119 10.82 1.87 4.30
N ASP A 120 11.51 2.02 5.43
CA ASP A 120 11.99 0.87 6.20
C ASP A 120 10.82 0.00 6.66
N VAL A 121 11.00 -1.32 6.62
CA VAL A 121 9.97 -2.30 6.96
C VAL A 121 10.38 -3.11 8.17
N TYR A 122 9.52 -3.10 9.18
CA TYR A 122 9.65 -3.89 10.40
C TYR A 122 8.63 -5.03 10.38
N VAL A 123 8.96 -6.16 10.99
CA VAL A 123 8.10 -7.36 10.98
C VAL A 123 7.74 -7.74 12.41
N LEU A 124 6.44 -7.84 12.68
CA LEU A 124 5.90 -8.54 13.84
C LEU A 124 5.55 -9.95 13.42
N ARG A 125 6.26 -10.93 14.00
CA ARG A 125 6.05 -12.33 13.69
C ARG A 125 4.73 -12.81 14.27
N SER A 126 4.03 -13.67 13.53
CA SER A 126 2.80 -14.33 13.97
C SER A 126 1.63 -13.39 14.29
N GLU A 127 1.60 -12.19 13.69
CA GLU A 127 0.50 -11.21 13.85
C GLU A 127 -0.22 -10.90 12.52
N GLY A 128 -0.12 -11.82 11.54
CA GLY A 128 -0.85 -11.79 10.27
C GLY A 128 -2.18 -12.55 10.30
N MET A 129 -2.67 -12.95 9.14
CA MET A 129 -3.90 -13.75 8.99
C MET A 129 -3.69 -15.19 9.49
N PRO A 130 -4.72 -15.83 10.07
CA PRO A 130 -4.65 -17.23 10.44
C PRO A 130 -4.42 -18.13 9.22
N LYS A 131 -3.60 -19.16 9.38
CA LYS A 131 -3.39 -20.18 8.35
C LYS A 131 -4.47 -21.26 8.47
N ARG A 132 -4.95 -21.72 7.31
CA ARG A 132 -5.91 -22.83 7.27
C ARG A 132 -5.22 -24.10 7.78
N ASP A 133 -5.96 -24.93 8.50
CA ASP A 133 -5.51 -26.25 8.96
C ASP A 133 -4.38 -26.27 10.00
N GLN A 134 -3.91 -25.09 10.45
CA GLN A 134 -2.88 -24.94 11.48
C GLN A 134 -3.41 -24.05 12.62
N GLU A 135 -3.98 -24.69 13.64
CA GLU A 135 -4.58 -23.97 14.76
C GLU A 135 -3.53 -23.19 15.56
N GLY A 136 -3.74 -21.88 15.69
CA GLY A 136 -2.81 -20.97 16.37
C GLY A 136 -1.64 -20.49 15.51
N GLU A 137 -1.49 -20.94 14.27
CA GLU A 137 -0.51 -20.37 13.34
C GLU A 137 -1.08 -19.19 12.56
N HIS A 138 -0.32 -18.10 12.56
CA HIS A 138 -0.61 -16.88 11.83
C HIS A 138 0.54 -16.56 10.87
N GLY A 139 0.25 -15.81 9.81
CA GLY A 139 1.29 -15.13 9.03
C GLY A 139 1.93 -13.99 9.82
N ASP A 140 2.66 -13.13 9.13
CA ASP A 140 3.38 -12.01 9.73
C ASP A 140 2.73 -10.65 9.41
N LEU A 141 2.94 -9.66 10.28
CA LEU A 141 2.56 -8.27 10.05
C LEU A 141 3.80 -7.44 9.68
N TYR A 142 3.81 -6.92 8.46
CA TYR A 142 4.82 -6.03 7.93
C TYR A 142 4.37 -4.57 8.14
N ILE A 143 5.24 -3.77 8.74
CA ILE A 143 4.98 -2.39 9.09
C ILE A 143 5.98 -1.52 8.33
N GLN A 144 5.49 -0.80 7.32
CA GLN A 144 6.28 0.18 6.60
C GLN A 144 6.23 1.52 7.34
N LEU A 145 7.40 2.07 7.67
CA LEU A 145 7.51 3.33 8.39
C LEU A 145 7.62 4.51 7.43
N GLN A 146 6.81 5.54 7.66
CA GLN A 146 6.89 6.80 6.94
C GLN A 146 7.29 7.92 7.90
N VAL A 147 8.40 8.59 7.60
CA VAL A 147 8.87 9.71 8.41
C VAL A 147 8.16 10.99 7.98
N ALA A 148 7.33 11.52 8.86
CA ALA A 148 6.71 12.82 8.71
C ALA A 148 7.66 13.94 9.13
N MET A 149 7.98 14.81 8.19
CA MET A 149 8.74 16.02 8.47
C MET A 149 7.89 17.02 9.25
N PRO A 150 8.47 17.73 10.24
CA PRO A 150 7.74 18.74 11.00
C PRO A 150 7.21 19.84 10.08
N SER A 151 5.99 20.30 10.36
CA SER A 151 5.34 21.34 9.56
C SER A 151 6.11 22.66 9.61
N SER A 152 5.97 23.48 8.55
CA SER A 152 6.71 24.74 8.36
C SER A 152 6.41 25.84 9.38
N THR A 153 5.48 25.61 10.31
CA THR A 153 5.16 26.54 11.41
C THR A 153 6.15 26.43 12.56
N GLY A 154 6.84 25.29 12.69
CA GLY A 154 7.95 25.12 13.63
C GLY A 154 9.25 25.70 13.07
N ARG A 155 9.44 27.02 13.18
CA ARG A 155 10.74 27.62 12.91
C ARG A 155 11.69 27.28 14.04
N LEU A 156 12.74 26.53 13.73
CA LEU A 156 13.87 26.34 14.63
C LEU A 156 14.64 27.66 14.75
N SER A 157 15.01 28.02 15.98
CA SER A 157 15.97 29.09 16.26
C SER A 157 17.35 28.75 15.70
N ASP A 158 18.19 29.77 15.54
CA ASP A 158 19.54 29.54 14.98
C ASP A 158 20.42 28.73 15.93
N ASP A 159 20.21 28.83 17.25
CA ASP A 159 20.87 28.01 18.26
C ASP A 159 20.48 26.53 18.14
N GLU A 160 19.19 26.23 17.98
CA GLU A 160 18.70 24.85 17.79
C GLU A 160 19.23 24.24 16.48
N LYS A 161 19.27 25.02 15.40
CA LYS A 161 19.89 24.57 14.14
C LYS A 161 21.39 24.29 14.32
N HIS A 162 22.09 25.11 15.08
CA HIS A 162 23.51 24.92 15.36
C HIS A 162 23.75 23.62 16.14
N GLN A 163 22.94 23.35 17.18
CA GLN A 163 22.99 22.12 17.95
C GLN A 163 22.70 20.88 17.08
N LEU A 164 21.66 20.94 16.24
CA LEU A 164 21.33 19.85 15.31
C LEU A 164 22.46 19.59 14.31
N SER A 165 23.08 20.65 13.78
CA SER A 165 24.23 20.53 12.86
C SER A 165 25.40 19.79 13.50
N ILE A 166 25.72 20.09 14.76
CA ILE A 166 26.79 19.39 15.50
C ILE A 166 26.43 17.92 15.73
N LEU A 167 25.18 17.61 16.09
CA LEU A 167 24.75 16.25 16.38
C LEU A 167 24.70 15.38 15.12
N LEU A 168 24.09 15.88 14.05
CA LEU A 168 23.95 15.16 12.78
C LEU A 168 25.30 15.03 12.05
N GLY A 169 26.17 16.06 12.13
CA GLY A 169 27.51 16.03 11.54
C GLY A 169 28.45 15.00 12.18
N LYS A 170 28.14 14.46 13.35
CA LYS A 170 28.86 13.30 13.93
C LYS A 170 28.45 11.96 13.30
N MET A 171 27.25 11.88 12.74
CA MET A 171 26.72 10.67 12.09
C MET A 171 27.19 10.56 10.63
N GLU A 172 27.34 11.70 9.95
CA GLU A 172 27.98 11.81 8.64
C GLU A 172 29.50 11.82 8.83
N GLY A 173 30.15 10.65 8.82
CA GLY A 173 31.61 10.58 8.89
C GLY A 173 32.26 11.57 7.91
N LEU A 174 33.16 12.42 8.43
CA LEU A 174 34.01 13.32 7.64
C LEU A 174 34.69 12.51 6.50
N ASP A 175 34.75 12.94 5.24
CA ASP A 175 35.12 14.24 4.70
C ASP A 175 34.29 14.61 3.44
N ASP A 176 33.66 15.79 3.38
CA ASP A 176 33.16 16.34 2.11
C ASP A 176 34.31 17.08 1.39
N PRO A 177 34.85 16.56 0.27
CA PRO A 177 35.94 17.20 -0.46
C PRO A 177 35.54 18.55 -1.08
N ARG A 178 34.25 18.93 -1.05
CA ARG A 178 33.76 20.19 -1.64
C ARG A 178 33.92 21.42 -0.73
N LYS A 179 34.39 21.25 0.52
CA LYS A 179 34.48 22.37 1.48
C LYS A 179 35.66 23.33 1.25
N SER A 180 36.49 23.11 0.22
CA SER A 180 37.72 23.88 -0.02
C SER A 180 37.61 25.03 -1.02
N SER A 181 36.43 25.39 -1.53
CA SER A 181 36.30 26.55 -2.44
C SER A 181 35.90 27.81 -1.68
N SER A 182 36.62 28.91 -1.94
CA SER A 182 36.43 30.25 -1.35
C SER A 182 35.21 31.00 -1.91
N GLU A 183 34.21 30.29 -2.43
CA GLU A 183 33.03 30.91 -3.05
C GLU A 183 31.96 31.21 -1.99
N GLN A 184 31.35 32.40 -2.07
CA GLN A 184 30.24 32.73 -1.18
C GLN A 184 28.97 31.96 -1.59
N PRO A 185 28.26 31.32 -0.65
CA PRO A 185 27.02 30.61 -0.94
C PRO A 185 25.96 31.55 -1.55
N ARG A 186 25.30 31.11 -2.62
CA ARG A 186 24.10 31.79 -3.12
C ARG A 186 22.88 31.23 -2.41
N GLU A 187 21.96 32.10 -2.00
CA GLU A 187 20.70 31.70 -1.39
C GLU A 187 19.79 31.04 -2.43
N ILE A 188 19.24 29.87 -2.11
CA ILE A 188 18.28 29.15 -2.94
C ILE A 188 16.86 29.33 -2.39
N SER A 189 15.91 29.63 -3.26
CA SER A 189 14.50 29.73 -2.91
C SER A 189 13.75 28.43 -3.24
N LYS A 190 12.75 28.09 -2.42
CA LYS A 190 11.87 26.95 -2.72
C LYS A 190 11.07 27.23 -3.98
N SER A 191 11.05 26.30 -4.92
CA SER A 191 10.23 26.35 -6.13
C SER A 191 9.67 24.97 -6.46
N SER A 192 8.58 24.93 -7.23
CA SER A 192 7.99 23.68 -7.71
C SER A 192 8.71 23.21 -8.98
N VAL A 193 8.84 21.89 -9.14
CA VAL A 193 9.36 21.27 -10.38
C VAL A 193 8.55 21.71 -11.61
N SER A 194 7.28 22.04 -11.46
CA SER A 194 6.45 22.58 -12.54
C SER A 194 6.96 23.91 -13.14
N ASN A 195 7.84 24.62 -12.44
CA ASN A 195 8.45 25.86 -12.90
C ASN A 195 9.76 25.61 -13.68
N PHE A 196 10.30 24.40 -13.62
CA PHE A 196 11.50 24.01 -14.37
C PHE A 196 11.20 24.06 -15.88
N GLY A 197 11.98 24.83 -16.64
CA GLY A 197 11.79 25.01 -18.09
C GLY A 197 10.70 26.01 -18.50
N ARG A 198 9.94 26.59 -17.56
CA ARG A 198 9.09 27.74 -17.85
C ARG A 198 10.01 28.96 -18.03
N ALA A 199 10.09 29.47 -19.26
CA ALA A 199 10.96 30.59 -19.63
C ALA A 199 10.96 31.70 -18.57
N SER A 200 12.10 31.86 -17.89
CA SER A 200 12.35 32.96 -16.97
C SER A 200 12.55 34.23 -17.79
N GLY A 201 11.46 34.90 -18.13
CA GLY A 201 11.45 36.12 -18.95
C GLY A 201 10.72 35.89 -20.27
N SER A 202 9.64 36.62 -20.48
CA SER A 202 9.01 36.79 -21.79
C SER A 202 10.05 37.28 -22.79
N ILE A 203 10.44 36.44 -23.75
CA ILE A 203 11.07 36.92 -24.98
C ILE A 203 10.01 37.79 -25.69
N PRO A 204 10.30 39.05 -26.05
CA PRO A 204 9.36 39.86 -26.83
C PRO A 204 8.95 39.13 -28.10
N ARG A 205 7.68 39.26 -28.48
CA ARG A 205 6.99 38.51 -29.52
C ARG A 205 7.43 38.84 -30.96
N SER A 206 8.71 39.18 -31.20
CA SER A 206 9.23 39.58 -32.52
C SER A 206 10.20 38.58 -33.17
N ALA A 207 10.37 37.37 -32.62
CA ALA A 207 11.11 36.30 -33.28
C ALA A 207 10.20 35.08 -33.51
N GLN A 208 9.31 35.16 -34.50
CA GLN A 208 8.72 33.96 -35.10
C GLN A 208 9.73 33.38 -36.10
N PHE A 209 10.40 32.31 -35.72
CA PHE A 209 10.86 31.29 -36.67
C PHE A 209 10.07 30.03 -36.39
N GLN A 210 9.25 29.63 -37.36
CA GLN A 210 8.60 28.33 -37.38
C GLN A 210 9.69 27.27 -37.50
N ASN A 211 9.76 26.35 -36.54
CA ASN A 211 10.23 25.00 -36.81
C ASN A 211 9.56 24.04 -35.84
N ASN A 212 8.74 23.16 -36.42
CA ASN A 212 8.13 22.01 -35.79
C ASN A 212 9.21 20.96 -35.52
N GLN A 213 9.39 20.54 -34.27
CA GLN A 213 9.69 19.14 -33.97
C GLN A 213 9.35 18.86 -32.49
N GLU A 214 8.33 18.04 -32.27
CA GLU A 214 7.90 17.57 -30.96
C GLU A 214 8.84 16.44 -30.51
N ASP A 215 9.71 16.70 -29.53
CA ASP A 215 10.37 15.64 -28.77
C ASP A 215 9.72 15.51 -27.40
N SER A 216 8.92 14.45 -27.27
CA SER A 216 8.20 14.07 -26.06
C SER A 216 9.09 13.21 -25.16
N PHE A 217 9.76 13.83 -24.18
CA PHE A 217 10.37 13.07 -23.08
C PHE A 217 9.33 12.85 -21.97
N SER A 218 8.78 11.64 -21.99
CA SER A 218 7.87 11.05 -21.02
C SER A 218 8.43 11.14 -19.59
N SER A 219 7.64 11.76 -18.72
CA SER A 219 7.82 11.76 -17.27
C SER A 219 7.65 10.34 -16.73
N SER A 220 8.68 9.86 -16.04
CA SER A 220 8.71 8.56 -15.36
C SER A 220 7.57 8.44 -14.37
N ARG A 221 6.61 7.57 -14.70
CA ARG A 221 5.56 7.09 -13.79
C ARG A 221 6.16 6.27 -12.66
N SER A 222 5.62 6.51 -11.47
CA SER A 222 5.69 5.67 -10.28
C SER A 222 5.41 4.19 -10.61
N PHE A 223 6.33 3.34 -10.17
CA PHE A 223 6.15 1.91 -10.08
C PHE A 223 5.16 1.61 -8.96
N PHE A 224 3.94 1.18 -9.30
CA PHE A 224 3.13 0.16 -8.61
C PHE A 224 1.77 0.08 -9.33
N TYR A 225 1.72 -0.56 -10.50
CA TYR A 225 0.53 -1.24 -11.01
C TYR A 225 0.97 -2.30 -12.04
N SER A 226 0.82 -3.56 -11.65
CA SER A 226 0.79 -4.78 -12.47
C SER A 226 -0.32 -5.60 -11.81
N SER A 227 -1.38 -6.10 -12.45
CA SER A 227 -1.62 -6.49 -13.83
C SER A 227 -3.13 -6.68 -14.02
N ALA A 228 -3.71 -6.21 -15.13
CA ALA A 228 -5.00 -6.70 -15.63
C ALA A 228 -5.01 -6.58 -17.16
N GLY A 229 -4.68 -7.69 -17.82
CA GLY A 229 -4.74 -7.82 -19.28
C GLY A 229 -6.15 -8.25 -19.70
N ALA A 230 -6.83 -7.38 -20.45
CA ALA A 230 -8.01 -7.73 -21.22
C ALA A 230 -7.92 -7.07 -22.60
N ARG A 231 -7.84 -7.86 -23.67
CA ARG A 231 -8.25 -7.48 -25.03
C ARG A 231 -8.70 -8.69 -25.85
N GLN A 232 -9.99 -8.70 -26.20
CA GLN A 232 -10.47 -9.04 -27.55
C GLN A 232 -9.81 -8.08 -28.55
N GLY A 233 -9.54 -8.38 -29.81
CA GLY A 233 -9.77 -9.53 -30.67
C GLY A 233 -9.36 -9.15 -32.10
N GLN A 234 -9.39 -10.14 -32.99
CA GLN A 234 -9.37 -10.07 -34.46
C GLN A 234 -8.05 -9.63 -35.13
N ASP A 235 -7.40 -10.59 -35.81
CA ASP A 235 -7.03 -10.42 -37.20
C ASP A 235 -7.09 -11.76 -37.95
N ASN A 236 -7.64 -11.65 -39.15
CA ASN A 236 -8.09 -12.70 -40.05
C ASN A 236 -6.92 -13.06 -40.99
N VAL A 237 -6.45 -14.31 -41.01
CA VAL A 237 -5.69 -14.86 -42.15
C VAL A 237 -6.10 -16.32 -42.37
N GLN A 238 -6.56 -16.59 -43.59
CA GLN A 238 -7.12 -17.86 -44.07
C GLN A 238 -6.08 -18.69 -44.85
N CYS A 239 -6.35 -20.00 -44.94
CA CYS A 239 -5.76 -21.09 -45.76
C CYS A 239 -4.45 -21.71 -45.20
N LYS A 240 -4.34 -23.04 -45.06
CA LYS A 240 -4.57 -24.07 -46.09
C LYS A 240 -4.75 -25.48 -45.48
N GLN A 241 -5.56 -26.31 -46.15
CA GLN A 241 -5.80 -27.74 -45.89
C GLN A 241 -4.57 -28.63 -46.20
N MET A 242 -4.41 -29.70 -45.42
CA MET A 242 -4.27 -31.10 -45.87
C MET A 242 -4.95 -32.01 -44.86
#